data_AF-A0A1H6IW52-F1
#
_entry.id   AF-A0A1H6IW52-F1
#
_cell.length_a   1.000
_cell.length_b   1.000
_cell.length_c   1.000
_cell.angle_alpha   90.00
_cell.angle_beta   90.00
_cell.angle_gamma   90.00
#
_symmetry.space_group_name_H-M   'P 1'
#
loop_
_entity.id
_entity.type
_entity.pdbx_description
1 polymer ?
#
loop_
_entity_poly.entity_id
_entity_poly.type
_entity_poly.pdbx_seq_one_letter_code
_entity_poly.pdbx_strand_id
1 'polypeptide(L)'
;MLPELDPARIPQVLWPGVVWAGHGDTTALAAAAQAMAVSKIGDTRPWTIIALDIGPPKGIALPVTQYWRWVVRNGHWTDALASLTNLKEQLRHNPPPIDYQQRRIIADDPRRLIRALNRAGANSRTMGREQFHNVVRRYWELFTGGDIRYAASPYAIPAEHLPAWPTMRLRIDEKHNSSFRNAYELMATANGIRPSGPLTWRPP
;
A
#
# COMPACT_ATOMS: atom_id res chain seq x y z
N MET A 1 13.83 -26.14 1.88
CA MET A 1 13.86 -24.85 2.60
C MET A 1 13.05 -23.87 1.78
N LEU A 2 11.97 -23.28 2.31
CA LEU A 2 11.23 -22.26 1.57
C LEU A 2 12.10 -21.01 1.40
N PRO A 3 12.08 -20.34 0.24
CA PRO A 3 12.80 -19.10 0.05
C PRO A 3 12.35 -18.06 1.07
N GLU A 4 13.23 -17.11 1.36
CA GLU A 4 12.91 -15.96 2.19
C GLU A 4 11.87 -15.08 1.47
N LEU A 5 10.96 -14.46 2.22
CA LEU A 5 9.96 -13.55 1.66
C LEU A 5 10.66 -12.30 1.11
N ASP A 6 10.52 -12.07 -0.19
CA ASP A 6 11.03 -10.88 -0.86
C ASP A 6 10.30 -9.61 -0.35
N PRO A 7 10.99 -8.64 0.26
CA PRO A 7 10.39 -7.38 0.71
C PRO A 7 9.67 -6.61 -0.40
N ALA A 8 10.06 -6.80 -1.67
CA ALA A 8 9.39 -6.19 -2.81
C ALA A 8 7.91 -6.61 -2.93
N ARG A 9 7.54 -7.77 -2.37
CA ARG A 9 6.17 -8.30 -2.34
C ARG A 9 5.35 -7.83 -1.14
N ILE A 10 5.93 -7.05 -0.23
CA ILE A 10 5.21 -6.51 0.92
C ILE A 10 4.68 -5.10 0.55
N PRO A 11 3.37 -4.83 0.73
CA PRO A 11 2.79 -3.52 0.45
C PRO A 11 3.26 -2.47 1.46
N GLN A 12 3.04 -1.18 1.15
CA GLN A 12 3.38 -0.08 2.06
C GLN A 12 2.57 -0.15 3.37
N VAL A 13 1.32 -0.60 3.26
CA VAL A 13 0.42 -0.90 4.39
C VAL A 13 -0.14 -2.31 4.20
N LEU A 14 -0.18 -3.10 5.28
CA LEU A 14 -0.77 -4.45 5.23
C LEU A 14 -2.27 -4.41 4.87
N TRP A 15 -2.74 -5.52 4.32
CA TRP A 15 -4.13 -5.67 3.88
C TRP A 15 -5.11 -5.58 5.06
N PRO A 16 -6.33 -5.04 4.85
CA PRO A 16 -7.38 -5.12 5.85
C PRO A 16 -7.64 -6.57 6.28
N GLY A 17 -7.86 -6.79 7.58
CA GLY A 17 -8.15 -8.11 8.15
C GLY A 17 -6.92 -8.96 8.48
N VAL A 18 -5.72 -8.61 8.01
CA VAL A 18 -4.47 -9.31 8.41
C VAL A 18 -3.63 -8.52 9.41
N VAL A 19 -3.98 -7.24 9.62
CA VAL A 19 -3.33 -6.40 10.62
C VAL A 19 -3.77 -6.86 12.00
N TRP A 20 -2.82 -7.22 12.84
CA TRP A 20 -3.09 -7.52 14.24
C TRP A 20 -3.67 -6.27 14.90
N ALA A 21 -4.88 -6.41 15.43
CA ALA A 21 -5.68 -5.30 15.94
C ALA A 21 -5.64 -5.19 17.48
N GLY A 22 -5.14 -6.23 18.16
CA GLY A 22 -5.31 -6.37 19.59
C GLY A 22 -6.80 -6.32 19.95
N HIS A 23 -7.20 -5.30 20.72
CA HIS A 23 -8.58 -5.08 21.19
C HIS A 23 -9.30 -3.89 20.51
N GLY A 24 -8.74 -3.30 19.45
CA GLY A 24 -9.32 -2.10 18.83
C GLY A 24 -9.21 -2.09 17.31
N ASP A 25 -9.72 -1.04 16.68
CA ASP A 25 -9.64 -0.89 15.23
C ASP A 25 -8.20 -0.67 14.73
N THR A 26 -7.90 -1.24 13.57
CA THR A 26 -6.57 -1.11 12.95
C THR A 26 -6.44 0.24 12.24
N THR A 27 -5.47 1.05 12.67
CA THR A 27 -5.15 2.33 12.02
C THR A 27 -4.21 2.11 10.83
N ALA A 28 -4.16 3.08 9.91
CA ALA A 28 -3.18 3.07 8.82
C ALA A 28 -1.72 3.03 9.31
N LEU A 29 -1.46 3.65 10.47
CA LEU A 29 -0.15 3.57 11.13
C LEU A 29 0.16 2.15 11.61
N ALA A 30 -0.81 1.46 12.23
CA ALA A 30 -0.64 0.06 12.64
C ALA A 30 -0.36 -0.83 11.42
N ALA A 31 -1.11 -0.65 10.33
CA ALA A 31 -0.92 -1.41 9.10
C ALA A 31 0.47 -1.17 8.47
N ALA A 32 0.97 0.08 8.45
CA ALA A 32 2.32 0.41 7.98
C ALA A 32 3.40 -0.17 8.91
N ALA A 33 3.24 0.01 10.22
CA ALA A 33 4.19 -0.48 11.23
C ALA A 33 4.34 -2.00 11.16
N GLN A 34 3.25 -2.71 10.95
CA GLN A 34 3.24 -4.16 10.80
C GLN A 34 3.80 -4.60 9.44
N ALA A 35 3.56 -3.89 8.34
CA ALA A 35 4.23 -4.17 7.06
C ALA A 35 5.76 -4.07 7.20
N MET A 36 6.23 -3.02 7.87
CA MET A 36 7.64 -2.87 8.19
C MET A 36 8.14 -3.99 9.10
N ALA A 37 7.37 -4.40 10.11
CA ALA A 37 7.77 -5.48 11.02
C ALA A 37 7.86 -6.85 10.33
N VAL A 38 6.90 -7.21 9.47
CA VAL A 38 6.96 -8.45 8.67
C VAL A 38 8.25 -8.50 7.84
N SER A 39 8.63 -7.38 7.23
CA SER A 39 9.88 -7.25 6.45
C SER A 39 11.14 -7.30 7.33
N LYS A 40 11.02 -6.95 8.62
CA LYS A 40 12.13 -6.86 9.57
C LYS A 40 12.42 -8.18 10.30
N ILE A 41 11.46 -9.09 10.40
CA ILE A 41 11.65 -10.41 11.05
C ILE A 41 12.79 -11.14 10.34
N GLY A 42 13.81 -11.58 11.08
CA GLY A 42 14.98 -12.27 10.52
C GLY A 42 15.98 -11.36 9.78
N ASP A 43 15.73 -10.05 9.73
CA ASP A 43 16.59 -9.07 9.09
C ASP A 43 17.32 -8.22 10.15
N THR A 44 18.62 -7.95 9.97
CA THR A 44 19.44 -7.13 10.87
C THR A 44 19.56 -5.66 10.44
N ARG A 45 19.17 -5.31 9.21
CA ARG A 45 19.26 -3.96 8.64
C ARG A 45 18.45 -2.93 9.45
N PRO A 46 18.91 -1.67 9.57
CA PRO A 46 18.16 -0.64 10.28
C PRO A 46 16.74 -0.42 9.73
N TRP A 47 15.80 0.02 10.59
CA TRP A 47 14.42 0.37 10.18
C TRP A 47 14.34 1.38 9.03
N THR A 48 15.33 2.25 8.90
CA THR A 48 15.43 3.21 7.79
C THR A 48 15.62 2.53 6.44
N ILE A 49 16.35 1.42 6.39
CA ILE A 49 16.53 0.62 5.17
C ILE A 49 15.24 -0.13 4.84
N ILE A 50 14.59 -0.73 5.83
CA ILE A 50 13.28 -1.38 5.64
C ILE A 50 12.23 -0.38 5.14
N ALA A 51 12.25 0.85 5.65
CA ALA A 51 11.39 1.91 5.13
C ALA A 51 11.66 2.15 3.64
N LEU A 52 12.91 2.27 3.20
CA LEU A 52 13.19 2.49 1.77
C LEU A 52 12.61 1.39 0.87
N ASP A 53 12.70 0.12 1.28
CA ASP A 53 12.16 -1.01 0.51
C ASP A 53 10.63 -0.94 0.38
N ILE A 54 9.94 -0.59 1.47
CA ILE A 54 8.48 -0.55 1.57
C ILE A 54 7.88 0.76 1.03
N GLY A 55 8.70 1.81 0.94
CA GLY A 55 8.35 3.13 0.42
C GLY A 55 7.42 4.02 1.26
N PRO A 56 7.35 3.98 2.62
CA PRO A 56 6.70 5.02 3.39
C PRO A 56 7.55 6.30 3.46
N PRO A 57 6.95 7.45 3.85
CA PRO A 57 7.64 8.74 3.85
C PRO A 57 8.78 8.81 4.86
N LYS A 58 9.75 9.70 4.56
CA LYS A 58 10.80 10.11 5.51
C LYS A 58 10.12 10.67 6.77
N GLY A 59 10.33 10.00 7.91
CA GLY A 59 9.73 10.38 9.19
C GLY A 59 8.75 9.37 9.78
N ILE A 60 8.30 8.36 9.01
CA ILE A 60 7.40 7.32 9.55
C ILE A 60 8.04 6.49 10.67
N ALA A 61 9.38 6.44 10.71
CA ALA A 61 10.13 5.61 11.65
C ALA A 61 9.84 5.97 13.12
N LEU A 62 9.65 7.26 13.44
CA LEU A 62 9.36 7.69 14.81
C LEU A 62 7.95 7.25 15.26
N PRO A 63 6.86 7.53 14.52
CA PRO A 63 5.54 6.99 14.81
C PRO A 63 5.50 5.45 14.90
N VAL A 64 6.20 4.75 14.00
CA VAL A 64 6.30 3.28 14.03
C VAL A 64 7.01 2.78 15.28
N THR A 65 8.10 3.45 15.68
CA THR A 65 8.81 3.13 16.93
C THR A 65 7.93 3.37 18.15
N GLN A 66 7.17 4.47 18.17
CA GLN A 66 6.22 4.77 19.26
C GLN A 66 5.10 3.75 19.33
N TYR A 67 4.55 3.33 18.18
CA TYR A 67 3.56 2.25 18.09
C TYR A 67 4.09 0.96 18.73
N TRP A 68 5.28 0.49 18.33
CA TRP A 68 5.85 -0.74 18.88
C TRP A 68 6.18 -0.63 20.37
N ARG A 69 6.67 0.53 20.84
CA ARG A 69 6.87 0.78 22.28
C ARG A 69 5.56 0.70 23.05
N TRP A 70 4.47 1.24 22.50
CA TRP A 70 3.15 1.13 23.11
C TRP A 70 2.69 -0.33 23.16
N VAL A 71 2.82 -1.11 22.08
CA VAL A 71 2.48 -2.55 22.05
C VAL A 71 3.22 -3.32 23.15
N VAL A 72 4.53 -3.09 23.29
CA VAL A 72 5.36 -3.73 24.32
C VAL A 72 4.93 -3.33 25.73
N ARG A 73 4.73 -2.03 26.00
CA ARG A 73 4.35 -1.54 27.33
C ARG A 73 3.00 -2.07 27.81
N ASN A 74 2.08 -2.35 26.88
CA ASN A 74 0.75 -2.88 27.21
C ASN A 74 0.73 -4.42 27.24
N GLY A 75 1.88 -5.10 27.19
CA GLY A 75 1.96 -6.56 27.30
C GLY A 75 1.50 -7.32 26.06
N HIS A 76 1.29 -6.65 24.93
CA HIS A 76 0.76 -7.25 23.70
C HIS A 76 1.84 -7.77 22.74
N TRP A 77 3.12 -7.69 23.13
CA TRP A 77 4.22 -8.04 22.25
C TRP A 77 4.17 -9.49 21.77
N THR A 78 3.91 -10.44 22.67
CA THR A 78 3.88 -11.87 22.34
C THR A 78 2.83 -12.18 21.28
N ASP A 79 1.61 -11.67 21.45
CA ASP A 79 0.50 -11.89 20.51
C ASP A 79 0.75 -11.22 19.15
N ALA A 80 1.28 -9.99 19.18
CA ALA A 80 1.63 -9.26 17.97
C ALA A 80 2.73 -9.99 17.19
N LEU A 81 3.79 -10.45 17.87
CA LEU A 81 4.90 -11.18 17.25
C LEU A 81 4.44 -12.53 16.67
N ALA A 82 3.60 -13.27 17.39
CA ALA A 82 3.02 -14.53 16.90
C ALA A 82 2.18 -14.28 15.63
N SER A 83 1.33 -13.25 15.64
CA SER A 83 0.50 -12.87 14.48
C SER A 83 1.36 -12.49 13.26
N LEU A 84 2.41 -11.69 13.46
CA LEU A 84 3.32 -11.29 12.38
C LEU A 84 4.13 -12.45 11.83
N THR A 85 4.56 -13.37 12.70
CA THR A 85 5.33 -14.56 12.30
C THR A 85 4.44 -15.49 11.48
N ASN A 86 3.20 -15.72 11.92
CA ASN A 86 2.22 -16.50 11.16
C ASN A 86 1.93 -15.88 9.80
N LEU A 87 1.73 -14.55 9.74
CA LEU A 87 1.55 -13.83 8.48
C LEU A 87 2.78 -14.00 7.57
N LYS A 88 4.00 -13.84 8.09
CA LYS A 88 5.23 -14.02 7.31
C LYS A 88 5.30 -15.44 6.74
N GLU A 89 5.03 -16.46 7.54
CA GLU A 89 5.02 -17.85 7.07
C GLU A 89 3.92 -18.08 6.02
N GLN A 90 2.72 -17.54 6.21
CA GLN A 90 1.65 -17.60 5.21
C GLN A 90 2.09 -16.98 3.88
N LEU A 91 2.76 -15.82 3.92
CA LEU A 91 3.27 -15.14 2.73
C LEU A 91 4.46 -15.89 2.09
N ARG A 92 5.26 -16.66 2.85
CA ARG A 92 6.29 -17.53 2.27
C ARG A 92 5.68 -18.70 1.50
N HIS A 93 4.58 -19.26 2.00
CA HIS A 93 3.87 -20.35 1.34
C HIS A 93 3.03 -19.86 0.14
N ASN A 94 2.41 -18.68 0.28
CA ASN A 94 1.54 -18.07 -0.72
C ASN A 94 2.01 -16.64 -0.99
N PRO A 95 3.15 -16.47 -1.70
CA PRO A 95 3.69 -15.14 -1.95
C PRO A 95 2.72 -14.27 -2.73
N PRO A 96 2.59 -12.97 -2.38
CA PRO A 96 1.81 -12.04 -3.18
C PRO A 96 2.30 -12.08 -4.63
N PRO A 97 1.41 -12.23 -5.62
CA PRO A 97 1.80 -12.22 -7.04
C PRO A 97 2.22 -10.82 -7.52
N ILE A 98 2.11 -9.81 -6.66
CA ILE A 98 2.41 -8.41 -6.93
C ILE A 98 3.83 -8.08 -6.45
N ASP A 99 4.63 -7.47 -7.32
CA ASP A 99 5.84 -6.74 -6.94
C ASP A 99 5.48 -5.27 -6.64
N TYR A 100 5.27 -4.97 -5.36
CA TYR A 100 4.88 -3.64 -4.91
C TYR A 100 6.01 -2.61 -5.06
N GLN A 101 7.28 -3.03 -4.96
CA GLN A 101 8.41 -2.14 -5.19
C GLN A 101 8.45 -1.67 -6.65
N GLN A 102 8.33 -2.60 -7.60
CA GLN A 102 8.23 -2.28 -9.02
C GLN A 102 7.04 -1.37 -9.30
N ARG A 103 5.89 -1.61 -8.65
CA ARG A 103 4.72 -0.74 -8.83
C ARG A 103 4.93 0.67 -8.30
N ARG A 104 5.64 0.84 -7.18
CA ARG A 104 6.06 2.16 -6.70
C ARG A 104 6.98 2.86 -7.72
N ILE A 105 7.93 2.14 -8.32
CA ILE A 105 8.80 2.67 -9.39
C ILE A 105 7.97 3.10 -10.62
N ILE A 106 7.00 2.28 -11.05
CA ILE A 106 6.11 2.63 -12.17
C ILE A 106 5.27 3.88 -11.83
N ALA A 107 4.79 3.97 -10.59
CA ALA A 107 3.97 5.07 -10.10
C ALA A 107 4.76 6.35 -9.82
N ASP A 108 6.09 6.28 -9.75
CA ASP A 108 6.97 7.45 -9.63
C ASP A 108 6.92 8.35 -10.87
N ASP A 109 6.44 7.85 -12.03
CA ASP A 109 5.98 8.67 -13.15
C ASP A 109 4.44 8.78 -13.16
N PRO A 110 3.86 9.87 -12.62
CA PRO A 110 2.41 10.04 -12.57
C PRO A 110 1.76 10.08 -13.94
N ARG A 111 2.50 10.41 -14.99
CA ARG A 111 1.98 10.43 -16.36
C ARG A 111 1.61 9.03 -16.83
N ARG A 112 2.22 7.96 -16.30
CA ARG A 112 1.81 6.58 -16.63
C ARG A 112 0.42 6.27 -16.10
N LEU A 113 0.17 6.53 -14.80
CA LEU A 113 -1.15 6.31 -14.20
C LEU A 113 -2.22 7.21 -14.85
N ILE A 114 -1.93 8.49 -15.04
CA ILE A 114 -2.86 9.45 -15.65
C ILE A 114 -3.22 9.04 -17.09
N ARG A 115 -2.23 8.65 -17.91
CA ARG A 115 -2.50 8.20 -19.29
C ARG A 115 -3.34 6.92 -19.32
N ALA A 116 -3.05 5.97 -18.44
CA ALA A 116 -3.82 4.73 -18.35
C ALA A 116 -5.29 5.02 -17.99
N LEU A 117 -5.53 5.84 -16.97
CA LEU A 117 -6.88 6.25 -16.57
C LEU A 117 -7.62 7.01 -17.69
N ASN A 118 -6.93 7.95 -18.35
CA ASN A 118 -7.53 8.69 -19.46
C ASN A 118 -7.98 7.76 -20.59
N ARG A 119 -7.16 6.77 -20.96
CA ARG A 119 -7.49 5.77 -21.99
C ARG A 119 -8.59 4.81 -21.54
N ALA A 120 -8.71 4.56 -20.23
CA ALA A 120 -9.77 3.78 -19.61
C ALA A 120 -11.09 4.57 -19.40
N GLY A 121 -11.18 5.80 -19.92
CA GLY A 121 -12.39 6.63 -19.88
C GLY A 121 -12.53 7.52 -18.64
N ALA A 122 -11.66 7.39 -17.65
CA ALA A 122 -11.61 8.31 -16.51
C ALA A 122 -10.69 9.48 -16.88
N ASN A 123 -11.24 10.63 -17.25
CA ASN A 123 -10.45 11.79 -17.65
C ASN A 123 -11.03 13.12 -17.16
N SER A 124 -10.19 14.15 -17.07
CA SER A 124 -10.57 15.48 -16.56
C SER A 124 -11.50 16.28 -17.47
N ARG A 125 -11.88 15.77 -18.65
CA ARG A 125 -12.88 16.42 -19.51
C ARG A 125 -14.29 15.99 -19.13
N THR A 126 -14.44 14.75 -18.67
CA THR A 126 -15.72 14.19 -18.21
C THR A 126 -15.96 14.41 -16.71
N MET A 127 -14.89 14.64 -15.94
CA MET A 127 -14.97 14.96 -14.52
C MET A 127 -14.11 16.18 -14.20
N GLY A 128 -14.52 17.03 -13.26
CA GLY A 128 -13.75 18.22 -12.87
C GLY A 128 -12.31 17.87 -12.47
N ARG A 129 -11.37 18.81 -12.63
CA ARG A 129 -9.92 18.57 -12.43
C ARG A 129 -9.60 17.97 -11.06
N GLU A 130 -10.19 18.51 -10.00
CA GLU A 130 -9.99 18.02 -8.63
C GLU A 130 -10.52 16.58 -8.46
N GLN A 131 -11.71 16.31 -8.98
CA GLN A 131 -12.29 14.97 -8.98
C GLN A 131 -11.38 13.98 -9.70
N PHE A 132 -10.83 14.36 -10.85
CA PHE A 132 -9.88 13.52 -11.58
C PHE A 132 -8.61 13.25 -10.78
N HIS A 133 -8.05 14.25 -10.10
CA HIS A 133 -6.90 14.02 -9.21
C HIS A 133 -7.22 13.05 -8.07
N ASN A 134 -8.43 13.11 -7.49
CA ASN A 134 -8.85 12.14 -6.48
C ASN A 134 -8.98 10.71 -7.05
N VAL A 135 -9.47 10.56 -8.28
CA VAL A 135 -9.48 9.26 -8.98
C VAL A 135 -8.06 8.74 -9.21
N VAL A 136 -7.12 9.60 -9.60
CA VAL A 136 -5.69 9.25 -9.78
C VAL A 136 -5.07 8.79 -8.46
N ARG A 137 -5.34 9.49 -7.36
CA ARG A 137 -4.88 9.14 -6.00
C ARG A 137 -5.40 7.80 -5.55
N ARG A 138 -6.69 7.54 -5.77
CA ARG A 138 -7.28 6.25 -5.43
C ARG A 138 -6.71 5.11 -6.26
N TYR A 139 -6.51 5.34 -7.56
CA TYR A 139 -5.84 4.36 -8.42
C TYR A 139 -4.41 4.08 -7.96
N TRP A 140 -3.67 5.12 -7.52
CA TRP A 140 -2.33 4.96 -6.94
C TRP A 140 -2.36 4.07 -5.68
N GLU A 141 -3.31 4.25 -4.76
CA GLU A 141 -3.43 3.41 -3.55
C GLU A 141 -3.64 1.93 -3.92
N LEU A 142 -4.60 1.66 -4.82
CA LEU A 142 -4.89 0.31 -5.30
C LEU A 142 -3.70 -0.32 -6.01
N PHE A 143 -3.05 0.46 -6.88
CA PHE A 143 -1.94 0.00 -7.70
C PHE A 143 -0.72 -0.32 -6.84
N THR A 144 -0.34 0.56 -5.90
CA THR A 144 0.91 0.44 -5.13
C THR A 144 0.77 -0.28 -3.80
N GLY A 145 -0.44 -0.63 -3.37
CA GLY A 145 -0.70 -1.12 -2.01
C GLY A 145 -0.35 -0.08 -0.95
N GLY A 146 -0.50 1.21 -1.30
CA GLY A 146 -0.19 2.36 -0.45
C GLY A 146 -1.42 2.94 0.26
N ASP A 147 -1.15 3.76 1.27
CA ASP A 147 -2.16 4.63 1.90
C ASP A 147 -1.86 6.08 1.53
N ILE A 148 -2.88 6.85 1.15
CA ILE A 148 -2.68 8.22 0.69
C ILE A 148 -1.99 9.13 1.73
N ARG A 149 -2.11 8.80 3.04
CA ARG A 149 -1.40 9.49 4.13
C ARG A 149 0.11 9.49 3.97
N TYR A 150 0.62 8.51 3.24
CA TYR A 150 2.04 8.24 3.05
C TYR A 150 2.49 8.51 1.62
N ALA A 151 1.61 9.05 0.78
CA ALA A 151 1.92 9.33 -0.60
C ALA A 151 2.74 10.62 -0.74
N ALA A 152 3.75 10.60 -1.62
CA ALA A 152 4.49 11.80 -1.99
C ALA A 152 3.71 12.64 -3.02
N SER A 153 4.20 13.86 -3.30
CA SER A 153 3.72 14.63 -4.45
C SER A 153 3.87 13.81 -5.75
N PRO A 154 2.89 13.85 -6.69
CA PRO A 154 1.69 14.68 -6.68
C PRO A 154 0.45 14.02 -6.03
N TYR A 155 0.60 12.84 -5.45
CA TYR A 155 -0.51 12.07 -4.88
C TYR A 155 -0.93 12.55 -3.50
N ALA A 156 -0.02 13.17 -2.75
CA ALA A 156 -0.29 13.72 -1.43
C ALA A 156 -1.62 14.51 -1.38
N ILE A 157 -2.37 14.30 -0.31
CA ILE A 157 -3.53 15.13 0.03
C ILE A 157 -3.24 15.96 1.27
N PRO A 158 -3.77 17.19 1.34
CA PRO A 158 -3.66 18.02 2.53
C PRO A 158 -4.22 17.30 3.77
N ALA A 159 -3.65 17.59 4.94
CA ALA A 159 -3.99 16.89 6.18
C ALA A 159 -5.46 17.08 6.57
N GLU A 160 -6.01 18.26 6.28
CA GLU A 160 -7.41 18.63 6.47
C GLU A 160 -8.39 17.77 5.65
N HIS A 161 -7.95 17.17 4.54
CA HIS A 161 -8.78 16.32 3.67
C HIS A 161 -8.67 14.83 4.04
N LEU A 162 -7.67 14.44 4.83
CA LEU A 162 -7.45 13.04 5.25
C LEU A 162 -8.66 12.42 5.99
N PRO A 163 -9.37 13.13 6.91
CA PRO A 163 -10.51 12.54 7.60
C PRO A 163 -11.67 12.17 6.67
N ALA A 164 -11.88 12.93 5.59
CA ALA A 164 -12.93 12.67 4.60
C ALA A 164 -12.53 11.62 3.54
N TRP A 165 -11.23 11.32 3.41
CA TRP A 165 -10.71 10.42 2.39
C TRP A 165 -11.31 9.01 2.41
N PRO A 166 -11.50 8.33 3.57
CA PRO A 166 -12.10 6.99 3.61
C PRO A 166 -13.49 6.92 2.98
N THR A 167 -14.33 7.92 3.21
CA THR A 167 -15.67 8.00 2.59
C THR A 167 -15.56 8.34 1.10
N MET A 168 -14.65 9.24 0.74
CA MET A 168 -14.43 9.63 -0.66
C MET A 168 -13.97 8.45 -1.53
N ARG A 169 -13.02 7.63 -1.05
CA ARG A 169 -12.50 6.50 -1.81
C ARG A 169 -13.56 5.43 -2.08
N LEU A 170 -14.51 5.21 -1.16
CA LEU A 170 -15.62 4.27 -1.39
C LEU A 170 -16.49 4.71 -2.58
N ARG A 171 -16.86 6.01 -2.62
CA ARG A 171 -17.62 6.58 -3.75
C ARG A 171 -16.84 6.52 -5.06
N ILE A 172 -15.53 6.73 -5.01
CA ILE A 172 -14.66 6.61 -6.19
C ILE A 172 -14.61 5.17 -6.67
N ASP A 173 -14.45 4.20 -5.77
CA ASP A 173 -14.41 2.78 -6.11
C ASP A 173 -15.73 2.34 -6.76
N GLU A 174 -16.88 2.71 -6.18
CA GLU A 174 -18.21 2.44 -6.77
C GLU A 174 -18.34 2.96 -8.20
N LYS A 175 -17.86 4.18 -8.47
CA LYS A 175 -18.00 4.83 -9.78
C LYS A 175 -16.94 4.41 -10.81
N HIS A 176 -15.74 4.07 -10.38
CA HIS A 176 -14.57 3.96 -11.25
C HIS A 176 -13.85 2.61 -11.21
N ASN A 177 -14.36 1.61 -10.49
CA ASN A 177 -13.76 0.26 -10.44
C ASN A 177 -13.49 -0.35 -11.83
N SER A 178 -14.40 -0.19 -12.79
CA SER A 178 -14.20 -0.65 -14.17
C SER A 178 -13.05 0.09 -14.87
N SER A 179 -13.00 1.42 -14.73
CA SER A 179 -11.88 2.23 -15.25
C SER A 179 -10.54 1.83 -14.62
N PHE A 180 -10.49 1.47 -13.34
CA PHE A 180 -9.28 1.00 -12.68
C PHE A 180 -8.78 -0.32 -13.26
N ARG A 181 -9.67 -1.30 -13.48
CA ARG A 181 -9.30 -2.57 -14.11
C ARG A 181 -8.81 -2.37 -15.54
N ASN A 182 -9.54 -1.59 -16.34
CA ASN A 182 -9.15 -1.29 -17.72
C ASN A 182 -7.81 -0.53 -17.78
N ALA A 183 -7.60 0.44 -16.88
CA ALA A 183 -6.32 1.15 -16.79
C ALA A 183 -5.16 0.19 -16.45
N TYR A 184 -5.40 -0.77 -15.56
CA TYR A 184 -4.41 -1.79 -15.21
C TYR A 184 -4.06 -2.70 -16.39
N GLU A 185 -5.07 -3.21 -17.10
CA GLU A 185 -4.89 -4.06 -18.29
C GLU A 185 -4.10 -3.34 -19.39
N LEU A 186 -4.40 -2.07 -19.63
CA LEU A 186 -3.65 -1.23 -20.57
C LEU A 186 -2.18 -1.08 -20.16
N MET A 187 -1.89 -0.97 -18.86
CA MET A 187 -0.51 -0.90 -18.35
C MET A 187 0.21 -2.26 -18.44
N ALA A 188 -0.49 -3.35 -18.18
CA ALA A 188 0.05 -4.71 -18.23
C ALA A 188 0.40 -5.15 -19.66
N THR A 189 -0.27 -4.60 -20.66
CA THR A 189 -0.04 -4.92 -22.09
C THR A 189 0.85 -3.91 -22.83
N ALA A 190 1.17 -2.76 -22.22
CA ALA A 190 1.97 -1.72 -22.85
C ALA A 190 3.44 -2.14 -23.09
N ASN A 191 4.11 -1.41 -24.00
CA ASN A 191 5.56 -1.51 -24.19
C ASN A 191 6.28 -0.78 -23.04
N GLY A 192 7.27 -1.44 -22.41
CA GLY A 192 8.05 -0.91 -21.28
C GLY A 192 7.93 -1.77 -20.01
N ILE A 193 8.30 -1.20 -18.86
CA ILE A 193 8.16 -1.88 -17.55
C ILE A 193 6.67 -2.10 -17.27
N ARG A 194 6.27 -3.37 -17.13
CA ARG A 194 4.89 -3.82 -16.88
C ARG A 194 4.71 -4.19 -15.40
N PRO A 195 3.57 -3.85 -14.79
CA PRO A 195 3.25 -4.34 -13.45
C PRO A 195 3.02 -5.86 -13.47
N SER A 196 3.47 -6.55 -12.43
CA SER A 196 3.20 -7.97 -12.20
C SER A 196 1.94 -8.18 -11.34
N GLY A 197 1.27 -9.33 -11.53
CA GLY A 197 0.13 -9.77 -10.72
C GLY A 197 -1.23 -9.13 -11.11
N PRO A 198 -2.26 -9.26 -10.26
CA PRO A 198 -3.56 -8.58 -10.40
C PRO A 198 -3.52 -7.15 -9.84
N LEU A 199 -4.43 -6.24 -10.26
CA LEU A 199 -4.45 -4.85 -9.75
C LEU A 199 -4.40 -4.77 -8.22
N THR A 200 -5.20 -5.58 -7.53
CA THR A 200 -5.12 -5.76 -6.09
C THR A 200 -5.04 -7.23 -5.74
N TRP A 201 -4.45 -7.53 -4.59
CA TRP A 201 -4.37 -8.87 -4.03
C TRP A 201 -4.54 -8.76 -2.52
N ARG A 202 -4.96 -9.84 -1.86
CA ARG A 202 -4.95 -10.01 -0.41
C ARG A 202 -4.59 -11.47 -0.10
N PRO A 203 -3.97 -11.76 1.06
CA PRO A 203 -3.73 -13.13 1.49
C PRO A 203 -5.03 -13.94 1.54
N PRO A 204 -4.98 -15.25 1.23
CA PRO A 204 -6.12 -16.16 1.32
C PRO A 204 -6.59 -16.38 2.76
#